data_AF-A0A9E3PY44-F1
#
_entry.id   AF-A0A9E3PY44-F1
#
_cell.length_a   1.000
_cell.length_b   1.000
_cell.length_c   1.000
_cell.angle_alpha   90.00
_cell.angle_beta   90.00
_cell.angle_gamma   90.00
#
_symmetry.space_group_name_H-M   'P 1'
#
loop_
_entity.id
_entity.type
_entity.pdbx_description
1 polymer ?
#
loop_
_entity_poly.entity_id
_entity_poly.type
_entity_poly.pdbx_seq_one_letter_code
_entity_poly.pdbx_strand_id
1 'polypeptide(L)' 'MTALRGPGQGWAVTAIPTELAVLMVGVAARQAASPTARLQAGIAGALPVTTLFAPAHGAFNRAVERALTGWKDR' A
#
# COMPACT_ATOMS: atom_id res chain seq x y z
N MET A 1 27.62 -13.02 -34.17
CA MET A 1 26.65 -13.74 -33.33
C MET A 1 25.62 -12.72 -32.87
N THR A 2 24.58 -12.53 -33.68
CA THR A 2 23.65 -11.40 -33.61
C THR A 2 22.28 -11.97 -33.24
N ALA A 3 21.79 -11.72 -32.03
CA ALA A 3 20.43 -12.06 -31.65
C ALA A 3 19.50 -10.90 -32.06
N LEU A 4 18.65 -11.15 -33.05
CA LEU A 4 17.61 -10.25 -33.53
C LEU A 4 16.52 -10.09 -32.47
N ARG A 5 16.37 -8.88 -31.93
CA ARG A 5 15.22 -8.46 -31.10
C ARG A 5 14.05 -8.10 -32.02
N GLY A 6 12.98 -8.89 -31.99
CA GLY A 6 11.74 -8.59 -32.71
C GLY A 6 10.95 -7.43 -32.08
N PRO A 7 10.18 -6.66 -32.87
CA PRO A 7 9.37 -5.56 -32.36
C PRO A 7 8.05 -6.08 -31.78
N GLY A 8 7.70 -5.61 -30.57
CA GLY A 8 6.32 -5.71 -30.05
C GLY A 8 6.07 -6.63 -28.86
N GLN A 9 6.92 -6.64 -27.82
CA GLN A 9 6.52 -7.17 -26.51
C GLN A 9 5.48 -6.21 -25.87
N GLY A 10 4.26 -6.21 -26.42
CA GLY A 10 3.08 -5.83 -25.65
C GLY A 10 2.90 -6.93 -24.61
N TRP A 11 2.97 -6.58 -23.33
CA TRP A 11 2.60 -7.47 -22.24
C TRP A 11 1.18 -7.95 -22.54
N ALA A 12 1.03 -9.24 -22.86
CA ALA A 12 -0.28 -9.84 -23.04
C ALA A 12 -1.04 -9.64 -21.73
N VAL A 13 -2.07 -8.79 -21.75
CA VAL A 13 -2.96 -8.62 -20.62
C VAL A 13 -3.78 -9.89 -20.53
N THR A 14 -3.37 -10.81 -19.66
CA THR A 14 -4.12 -12.02 -19.40
C THR A 14 -5.43 -11.63 -18.70
N ALA A 15 -6.56 -11.81 -19.39
CA ALA A 15 -7.87 -11.62 -18.77
C ALA A 15 -7.99 -12.59 -17.58
N ILE A 16 -8.23 -12.03 -16.39
CA ILE A 16 -8.42 -12.82 -15.17
C ILE A 16 -9.76 -13.56 -15.29
N PRO A 17 -9.80 -14.89 -15.11
CA PRO A 17 -11.06 -15.64 -15.05
C PRO A 17 -11.99 -15.07 -13.96
N THR A 18 -13.30 -15.02 -14.22
CA THR A 18 -14.28 -14.38 -13.31
C THR A 18 -14.17 -14.86 -11.87
N GLU A 19 -14.08 -16.17 -11.65
CA GLU A 19 -13.96 -16.75 -10.30
C GLU A 19 -12.68 -16.29 -9.58
N LEU A 20 -11.58 -16.17 -10.31
CA LEU A 20 -10.33 -15.64 -9.76
C LEU A 20 -10.46 -14.15 -9.44
N ALA A 21 -11.15 -13.37 -10.29
CA ALA A 21 -11.41 -11.97 -9.99
C ALA A 21 -12.25 -11.80 -8.72
N VAL A 22 -13.30 -12.60 -8.55
CA VAL A 22 -14.14 -12.61 -7.34
C VAL A 22 -13.32 -13.00 -6.11
N LEU A 23 -12.47 -14.02 -6.20
CA LEU A 23 -11.56 -14.39 -5.13
C LEU A 23 -10.61 -13.24 -4.76
N MET A 24 -10.00 -12.61 -5.77
CA MET A 24 -9.08 -11.49 -5.57
C MET A 24 -9.75 -10.28 -4.92
N VAL A 25 -11.03 -10.01 -5.24
CA VAL A 25 -11.82 -9.00 -4.54
C VAL A 25 -11.99 -9.34 -3.07
N GLY A 26 -12.32 -10.60 -2.74
CA GLY A 26 -12.43 -11.05 -1.35
C GLY A 26 -11.11 -10.92 -0.57
N VAL A 27 -9.99 -11.28 -1.21
CA VAL A 27 -8.65 -11.11 -0.64
C VAL A 27 -8.35 -9.64 -0.42
N ALA A 28 -8.54 -8.79 -1.44
CA ALA A 28 -8.29 -7.36 -1.34
C ALA A 28 -9.14 -6.69 -0.24
N ALA A 29 -10.43 -7.07 -0.13
CA ALA A 29 -11.30 -6.57 0.92
C ALA A 29 -10.80 -6.94 2.32
N ARG A 30 -10.34 -8.18 2.52
CA ARG A 30 -9.73 -8.61 3.80
C ARG A 30 -8.42 -7.89 4.10
N GLN A 31 -7.57 -7.71 3.09
CA GLN A 31 -6.32 -6.95 3.23
C GLN A 31 -6.61 -5.50 3.62
N ALA A 32 -7.57 -4.86 2.97
CA ALA A 32 -8.01 -3.49 3.27
C ALA A 32 -8.64 -3.35 4.67
N ALA A 33 -9.31 -4.39 5.18
CA ALA A 33 -9.92 -4.39 6.51
C ALA A 33 -8.95 -4.75 7.65
N SER A 34 -7.72 -5.16 7.34
CA SER A 34 -6.74 -5.58 8.33
C SER A 34 -6.37 -4.45 9.30
N PRO A 35 -5.93 -4.77 10.54
CA PRO A 35 -5.47 -3.76 11.50
C PRO A 35 -4.36 -2.87 10.94
N THR A 36 -3.42 -3.44 10.19
CA THR A 36 -2.32 -2.70 9.56
C THR A 36 -2.82 -1.74 8.49
N ALA A 37 -3.72 -2.18 7.61
CA ALA A 37 -4.28 -1.31 6.57
C ALA A 37 -5.11 -0.16 7.16
N ARG A 38 -5.85 -0.41 8.25
CA ARG A 38 -6.60 0.62 8.97
C ARG A 38 -5.69 1.69 9.57
N LEU A 39 -4.59 1.28 10.23
CA LEU A 39 -3.60 2.22 10.75
C LEU A 39 -2.92 3.00 9.61
N GLN A 40 -2.51 2.31 8.54
CA GLN A 40 -1.88 2.92 7.37
C GLN A 40 -2.81 3.96 6.71
N ALA A 41 -4.11 3.66 6.59
CA ALA A 41 -5.10 4.59 6.04
C ALA A 41 -5.25 5.85 6.91
N GLY A 42 -5.22 5.71 8.24
CA GLY A 42 -5.21 6.84 9.16
C GLY A 42 -3.97 7.73 9.01
N ILE A 43 -2.79 7.13 8.88
CA ILE A 43 -1.52 7.84 8.65
C ILE A 43 -1.53 8.58 7.30
N ALA A 44 -1.95 7.90 6.23
CA ALA A 44 -1.98 8.45 4.87
C ALA A 44 -3.02 9.57 4.68
N GLY A 45 -4.15 9.50 5.39
CA GLY A 45 -5.22 10.49 5.27
C GLY A 45 -5.04 11.75 6.12
N ALA A 46 -4.27 11.69 7.21
CA ALA A 46 -4.30 12.74 8.23
C ALA A 46 -3.24 13.85 8.08
N LEU A 47 -2.15 13.65 7.31
CA LEU A 47 -0.99 14.54 7.40
C LEU A 47 -0.29 14.76 6.05
N PRO A 48 0.30 15.95 5.82
CA PRO A 48 1.21 16.16 4.70
C PRO A 48 2.33 15.12 4.77
N VAL A 49 2.41 14.27 3.75
CA VAL A 49 3.29 13.09 3.69
C VAL A 49 4.76 13.43 4.00
N THR A 50 5.15 14.67 3.76
CA THR A 50 6.50 15.18 4.02
C THR A 50 6.87 15.27 5.50
N THR A 51 5.93 15.46 6.44
CA THR A 51 6.27 15.66 7.85
C THR A 51 6.30 14.37 8.67
N LEU A 52 5.59 13.32 8.24
CA LEU A 52 5.57 12.03 8.93
C LEU A 52 6.78 11.14 8.60
N PHE A 53 7.27 11.20 7.37
CA PHE A 53 8.40 10.39 6.91
C PHE A 53 9.74 11.15 6.85
N ALA A 54 9.79 12.41 7.30
CA ALA A 54 11.02 13.19 7.44
C ALA A 54 11.34 13.48 8.91
N PRO A 55 11.75 12.47 9.71
CA PRO A 55 12.19 12.72 11.06
C PRO A 55 13.47 13.57 11.03
N ALA A 56 13.50 14.68 11.78
CA ALA A 56 14.62 15.63 11.79
C ALA A 56 15.97 14.99 12.14
N HIS A 57 15.93 13.87 12.86
CA HIS A 57 17.04 13.00 13.20
C HIS A 57 16.49 11.58 13.04
N GLY A 58 17.26 10.60 12.58
CA GLY A 58 16.80 9.25 12.19
C GLY A 58 16.05 8.41 13.25
N ALA A 59 15.66 9.01 14.37
CA ALA A 59 14.70 8.49 15.33
C ALA A 59 13.27 8.40 14.75
N PHE A 60 12.47 7.51 15.36
CA PHE A 60 11.07 7.34 15.01
C PHE A 60 10.26 8.63 15.18
N ASN A 61 9.37 8.92 14.24
CA ASN A 61 8.62 10.18 14.23
C ASN A 61 7.52 10.21 15.31
N ARG A 62 7.63 11.16 16.24
CA ARG A 62 6.68 11.39 17.34
C ARG A 62 5.24 11.72 16.89
N ALA A 63 5.06 12.25 15.67
CA ALA A 63 3.73 12.44 15.09
C ALA A 63 3.13 11.11 14.61
N VAL A 64 3.94 10.20 14.06
CA VAL A 64 3.53 8.82 13.75
C VAL A 64 3.16 8.07 15.04
N GLU A 65 3.98 8.20 16.10
CA GLU A 65 3.69 7.61 17.41
C GLU A 65 2.29 8.01 17.91
N ARG A 66 1.98 9.30 17.94
CA ARG A 66 0.69 9.82 18.41
C ARG A 66 -0.48 9.34 17.55
N ALA A 67 -0.32 9.25 16.24
CA ALA A 67 -1.35 8.71 15.35
C ALA A 67 -1.63 7.21 15.63
N LEU A 68 -0.61 6.44 16.01
CA LEU A 68 -0.73 5.01 16.34
C LEU A 68 -1.28 4.73 17.75
N THR A 69 -1.00 5.58 18.73
CA THR A 69 -1.38 5.35 20.14
C THR A 69 -2.60 6.12 20.61
N GLY A 70 -3.08 7.12 19.86
CA GLY A 70 -4.19 7.99 20.27
C GLY A 70 -5.56 7.32 20.44
N TRP A 71 -5.71 6.05 20.05
CA TRP A 71 -6.90 5.25 20.38
C TRP A 71 -6.96 4.85 21.85
N LYS A 72 -5.83 4.83 22.57
CA LYS A 72 -5.78 4.44 23.99
C LYS A 72 -6.36 5.51 24.92
N ASP A 73 -6.41 6.75 24.44
CA ASP A 73 -6.87 7.92 25.18
C ASP A 73 -8.33 8.30 24.82
N ARG A 74 -9.03 7.46 24.04
CA ARG A 74 -10.45 7.59 23.68
C ARG A 74 -11.27 6.50 24.35
#